data_AF-A0A816V6A9-F1
#
_entry.id   AF-A0A816V6A9-F1
#
_cell.length_a   1.000
_cell.length_b   1.000
_cell.length_c   1.000
_cell.angle_alpha   90.00
_cell.angle_beta   90.00
_cell.angle_gamma   90.00
#
_symmetry.space_group_name_H-M   'P 1'
#
loop_
_entity.id
_entity.type
_entity.pdbx_description
1 polymer ?
#
loop_
_entity_poly.entity_id
_entity_poly.type
_entity_poly.pdbx_seq_one_letter_code
_entity_poly.pdbx_strand_id
1 'polypeptide(L)'
;MATTVTTTTITTATTTTTTTTTTITTTTTATTTTTSTTTTTASICTPFWAMPSFIQGTYLTYSGANTIISGDLSRSGCVWFRASPSNADNIIFSIDSALSTTTGGCNQQFALSVIDASHVPLYGMCDAYDNNDIYVGQSTLYDGAFHQMCVTYNNINVQLCVYLDLLSPQCLTRTNAAYNTGLDDVRIGWWPDLNRQFVSTGGGLIQLLSLFDTAINQTCVTYQYQNNFMG
;
A
#
# COMPACT_ATOMS: atom_id res chain seq x y z
N MET A 1 -38.90 61.27 -58.98
CA MET A 1 -38.18 60.35 -58.06
C MET A 1 -38.97 59.05 -58.00
N ALA A 2 -38.43 57.98 -58.55
CA ALA A 2 -39.01 56.64 -58.49
C ALA A 2 -37.89 55.69 -58.06
N THR A 3 -38.13 54.98 -56.97
CA THR A 3 -37.18 54.15 -56.25
C THR A 3 -37.17 52.76 -56.86
N THR A 4 -36.01 52.32 -57.34
CA THR A 4 -35.80 50.97 -57.89
C THR A 4 -35.42 50.02 -56.77
N VAL A 5 -36.22 48.97 -56.56
CA VAL A 5 -35.93 47.86 -55.64
C VAL A 5 -35.20 46.77 -56.41
N THR A 6 -34.02 46.37 -55.93
CA THR A 6 -33.21 45.29 -56.51
C THR A 6 -33.45 44.00 -55.73
N THR A 7 -33.96 42.98 -56.41
CA THR A 7 -34.17 41.63 -55.84
C THR A 7 -32.97 40.75 -56.17
N THR A 8 -32.34 40.16 -55.15
CA THR A 8 -31.24 39.18 -55.33
C THR A 8 -31.80 37.77 -55.13
N THR A 9 -31.75 36.96 -56.17
CA THR A 9 -32.15 35.55 -56.16
C THR A 9 -30.96 34.69 -55.69
N ILE A 10 -31.18 33.87 -54.67
CA ILE A 10 -30.21 32.88 -54.17
C ILE A 10 -30.47 31.55 -54.89
N THR A 11 -29.50 31.06 -55.65
CA THR A 11 -29.59 29.76 -56.35
C THR A 11 -28.80 28.71 -55.57
N THR A 12 -29.50 27.71 -55.04
CA THR A 12 -28.93 26.53 -54.39
C THR A 12 -28.29 25.60 -55.43
N ALA A 13 -27.00 25.31 -55.30
CA ALA A 13 -26.31 24.36 -56.19
C ALA A 13 -26.52 22.93 -55.70
N THR A 14 -27.14 22.11 -56.55
CA THR A 14 -27.28 20.66 -56.39
C THR A 14 -26.14 19.98 -57.16
N THR A 15 -25.28 19.21 -56.49
CA THR A 15 -24.21 18.45 -57.16
C THR A 15 -24.48 16.96 -57.05
N THR A 16 -24.82 16.35 -58.18
CA THR A 16 -25.05 14.91 -58.38
C THR A 16 -23.72 14.16 -58.30
N THR A 17 -23.60 13.18 -57.40
CA THR A 17 -22.41 12.30 -57.33
C THR A 17 -22.71 10.98 -58.04
N THR A 18 -21.91 10.67 -59.07
CA THR A 18 -21.96 9.40 -59.81
C THR A 18 -21.20 8.33 -59.03
N THR A 19 -21.86 7.23 -58.67
CA THR A 19 -21.26 6.10 -57.96
C THR A 19 -20.62 5.14 -58.95
N THR A 20 -19.29 5.00 -58.91
CA THR A 20 -18.57 3.91 -59.59
C THR A 20 -18.23 2.84 -58.56
N THR A 21 -18.86 1.67 -58.66
CA THR A 21 -18.58 0.52 -57.78
C THR A 21 -17.34 -0.21 -58.28
N THR A 22 -16.25 -0.19 -57.51
CA THR A 22 -15.08 -1.05 -57.73
C THR A 22 -15.05 -2.11 -56.64
N THR A 23 -15.28 -3.36 -57.00
CA THR A 23 -15.20 -4.50 -56.09
C THR A 23 -13.73 -4.84 -55.84
N ILE A 24 -13.23 -4.53 -54.65
CA ILE A 24 -11.89 -4.93 -54.20
C ILE A 24 -12.03 -6.13 -53.27
N THR A 25 -11.64 -7.30 -53.76
CA THR A 25 -11.53 -8.52 -52.96
C THR A 25 -10.35 -8.36 -52.00
N THR A 26 -10.62 -8.15 -50.70
CA THR A 26 -9.59 -8.08 -49.66
C THR A 26 -9.47 -9.42 -48.95
N THR A 27 -8.29 -10.04 -49.06
CA THR A 27 -7.89 -11.21 -48.27
C THR A 27 -7.65 -10.75 -46.83
N THR A 28 -8.54 -11.08 -45.90
CA THR A 28 -8.36 -10.81 -44.47
C THR A 28 -7.33 -11.75 -43.87
N THR A 29 -6.08 -11.27 -43.72
CA THR A 29 -5.11 -11.87 -42.80
C THR A 29 -5.39 -11.33 -41.40
N ALA A 30 -5.95 -12.17 -40.54
CA ALA A 30 -6.15 -11.85 -39.13
C ALA A 30 -4.78 -11.64 -38.46
N THR A 31 -4.43 -10.37 -38.24
CA THR A 31 -3.25 -10.01 -37.44
C THR A 31 -3.74 -9.90 -35.99
N THR A 32 -3.49 -10.94 -35.21
CA THR A 32 -3.76 -10.94 -33.77
C THR A 32 -2.80 -9.95 -33.13
N THR A 33 -3.26 -8.72 -32.90
CA THR A 33 -2.53 -7.75 -32.08
C THR A 33 -2.69 -8.17 -30.62
N THR A 34 -1.77 -8.99 -30.12
CA THR A 34 -1.59 -9.16 -28.67
C THR A 34 -1.06 -7.85 -28.12
N THR A 35 -1.97 -6.99 -27.66
CA THR A 35 -1.63 -5.91 -26.74
C THR A 35 -1.11 -6.54 -25.46
N SER A 36 0.21 -6.69 -25.37
CA SER A 36 0.87 -7.02 -24.11
C SER A 36 0.79 -5.77 -23.26
N THR A 37 -0.17 -5.72 -22.36
CA THR A 37 -0.23 -4.71 -21.29
C THR A 37 1.00 -4.93 -20.42
N THR A 38 2.10 -4.26 -20.74
CA THR A 38 3.22 -4.13 -19.81
C THR A 38 2.71 -3.18 -18.73
N THR A 39 2.17 -3.73 -17.65
CA THR A 39 1.90 -2.96 -16.44
C THR A 39 3.25 -2.45 -15.97
N THR A 40 3.63 -1.24 -16.37
CA THR A 40 4.74 -0.53 -15.76
C THR A 40 4.37 -0.35 -14.30
N THR A 41 4.91 -1.22 -13.45
CA THR A 41 4.82 -1.08 -12.00
C THR A 41 5.34 0.31 -11.69
N ALA A 42 4.46 1.19 -11.20
CA ALA A 42 4.90 2.50 -10.75
C ALA A 42 6.00 2.28 -9.71
N SER A 43 7.11 3.02 -9.79
CA SER A 43 8.29 2.86 -8.91
C SER A 43 7.92 2.84 -7.41
N ILE A 44 6.81 3.49 -7.04
CA ILE A 44 6.21 3.48 -5.70
C ILE A 44 5.85 2.08 -5.17
N CYS A 45 5.77 1.08 -6.05
CA CYS A 45 5.34 -0.29 -5.73
C CYS A 45 6.44 -1.33 -5.70
N THR A 46 7.68 -0.90 -5.92
CA THR A 46 8.82 -1.79 -5.76
C THR A 46 9.31 -1.66 -4.32
N PRO A 47 9.23 -2.74 -3.51
CA PRO A 47 9.81 -2.69 -2.18
C PRO A 47 11.33 -2.62 -2.27
N PHE A 48 11.96 -1.87 -1.38
CA PHE A 48 13.44 -1.90 -1.27
C PHE A 48 13.92 -3.16 -0.55
N TRP A 49 13.06 -3.74 0.28
CA TRP A 49 13.32 -4.98 1.00
C TRP A 49 12.05 -5.82 1.11
N ALA A 50 12.20 -7.13 0.96
CA ALA A 50 11.14 -8.10 1.19
C ALA A 50 11.67 -9.30 1.96
N MET A 51 10.83 -9.85 2.82
CA MET A 51 11.07 -11.08 3.54
C MET A 51 11.30 -12.23 2.54
N PRO A 52 12.36 -13.05 2.71
CA PRO A 52 12.60 -14.20 1.84
C PRO A 52 11.43 -15.19 1.89
N SER A 53 10.90 -15.56 0.71
CA SER A 53 9.65 -16.33 0.57
C SER A 53 9.65 -17.74 1.17
N PHE A 54 10.83 -18.31 1.43
CA PHE A 54 10.97 -19.63 2.08
C PHE A 54 10.97 -19.55 3.61
N ILE A 55 10.94 -18.34 4.18
CA ILE A 55 10.91 -18.11 5.62
C ILE A 55 9.53 -17.57 5.97
N GLN A 56 8.83 -18.25 6.88
CA GLN A 56 7.57 -17.81 7.49
C GLN A 56 7.69 -17.99 9.01
N GLY A 57 7.11 -17.08 9.79
CA GLY A 57 7.21 -17.19 11.24
C GLY A 57 6.73 -15.95 11.97
N THR A 58 6.72 -16.05 13.30
CA THR A 58 6.18 -15.02 14.20
C THR A 58 7.22 -14.51 15.20
N TYR A 59 8.49 -14.83 14.97
CA TYR A 59 9.59 -14.37 15.81
C TYR A 59 10.90 -14.44 15.02
N LEU A 60 11.13 -13.47 14.14
CA LEU A 60 12.29 -13.43 13.25
C LEU A 60 13.00 -12.09 13.34
N THR A 61 14.31 -12.12 13.09
CA THR A 61 15.16 -10.93 12.98
C THR A 61 15.96 -11.02 11.70
N TYR A 62 15.86 -10.00 10.87
CA TYR A 62 16.63 -9.85 9.65
C TYR A 62 17.65 -8.75 9.85
N SER A 63 18.89 -9.16 10.10
CA SER A 63 19.90 -8.19 10.49
C SER A 63 20.32 -7.28 9.34
N GLY A 64 20.36 -5.96 9.59
CA GLY A 64 20.69 -4.95 8.58
C GLY A 64 19.75 -4.91 7.37
N ALA A 65 18.50 -5.38 7.53
CA ALA A 65 17.51 -5.38 6.46
C ALA A 65 16.98 -3.99 6.09
N ASN A 66 16.87 -3.08 7.06
CA ASN A 66 16.52 -1.69 6.78
C ASN A 66 17.77 -0.89 6.42
N THR A 67 18.00 -0.74 5.12
CA THR A 67 19.16 -0.01 4.58
C THR A 67 18.82 1.38 4.07
N ILE A 68 17.54 1.77 4.06
CA ILE A 68 17.09 3.03 3.44
C ILE A 68 16.30 3.93 4.40
N ILE A 69 15.31 3.39 5.12
CA ILE A 69 14.39 4.22 5.91
C ILE A 69 15.16 4.77 7.12
N SER A 70 15.39 6.08 7.14
CA SER A 70 16.03 6.78 8.25
C SER A 70 15.44 8.18 8.45
N GLY A 71 15.47 8.69 9.68
CA GLY A 71 14.84 9.97 10.03
C GLY A 71 13.34 9.98 9.73
N ASP A 72 12.73 11.16 9.63
CA ASP A 72 11.30 11.30 9.37
C ASP A 72 10.92 11.31 7.87
N LEU A 73 11.34 10.29 7.11
CA LEU A 73 11.06 10.16 5.67
C LEU A 73 9.87 9.26 5.37
N SER A 74 9.02 9.59 4.40
CA SER A 74 7.88 8.73 4.02
C SER A 74 8.25 7.24 3.89
N ARG A 75 7.39 6.35 4.40
CA ARG A 75 7.67 4.91 4.46
C ARG A 75 6.40 4.08 4.46
N SER A 76 6.52 2.83 4.02
CA SER A 76 5.42 1.87 4.12
C SER A 76 5.91 0.46 4.45
N GLY A 77 5.02 -0.34 5.04
CA GLY A 77 5.19 -1.77 5.18
C GLY A 77 3.90 -2.49 4.80
N CYS A 78 4.00 -3.55 4.02
CA CYS A 78 2.89 -4.44 3.67
C CYS A 78 3.18 -5.85 4.15
N VAL A 79 2.21 -6.47 4.81
CA VAL A 79 2.31 -7.82 5.34
C VAL A 79 1.19 -8.70 4.85
N TRP A 80 1.49 -9.99 4.76
CA TRP A 80 0.51 -11.06 4.63
C TRP A 80 0.56 -11.93 5.87
N PHE A 81 -0.49 -11.88 6.68
CA PHE A 81 -0.49 -12.49 8.00
C PHE A 81 -1.87 -13.03 8.38
N ARG A 82 -1.86 -14.01 9.29
CA ARG A 82 -3.05 -14.49 9.99
C ARG A 82 -2.92 -14.11 11.46
N ALA A 83 -3.89 -13.40 12.00
CA ALA A 83 -3.89 -13.01 13.41
C ALA A 83 -4.59 -14.07 14.29
N SER A 84 -4.42 -13.96 15.61
CA SER A 84 -5.10 -14.81 16.59
C SER A 84 -5.61 -13.99 17.78
N PRO A 85 -6.84 -14.26 18.27
CA PRO A 85 -7.41 -13.57 19.43
C PRO A 85 -6.72 -13.93 20.75
N SER A 86 -5.94 -15.01 20.79
CA SER A 86 -5.21 -15.46 21.99
C SER A 86 -3.94 -14.65 22.29
N ASN A 87 -3.61 -13.70 21.42
CA ASN A 87 -2.40 -12.91 21.48
C ASN A 87 -2.79 -11.45 21.73
N ALA A 88 -2.63 -10.98 22.97
CA ALA A 88 -2.72 -9.56 23.26
C ALA A 88 -1.61 -8.82 22.47
N ASP A 89 -1.99 -7.83 21.67
CA ASP A 89 -1.12 -7.01 20.82
C ASP A 89 -0.19 -7.82 19.90
N ASN A 90 -0.75 -8.36 18.82
CA ASN A 90 0.00 -9.05 17.78
C ASN A 90 0.92 -8.06 17.06
N ILE A 91 2.15 -7.87 17.52
CA ILE A 91 3.17 -7.13 16.76
C ILE A 91 3.42 -7.90 15.47
N ILE A 92 3.19 -7.25 14.33
CA ILE A 92 3.36 -7.85 13.01
C ILE A 92 4.80 -7.62 12.55
N PHE A 93 5.27 -6.39 12.57
CA PHE A 93 6.66 -6.08 12.26
C PHE A 93 7.11 -4.82 12.98
N SER A 94 8.42 -4.67 13.16
CA SER A 94 9.07 -3.45 13.62
C SER A 94 10.33 -3.18 12.83
N ILE A 95 10.53 -1.93 12.44
CA ILE A 95 11.80 -1.40 11.97
C ILE A 95 12.44 -0.66 13.14
N ASP A 96 13.63 -1.09 13.56
CA ASP A 96 14.29 -0.55 14.75
C ASP A 96 14.81 0.89 14.55
N SER A 97 15.17 1.50 15.68
CA SER A 97 15.98 2.71 15.78
C SER A 97 17.46 2.35 15.86
N ALA A 98 18.33 3.23 15.35
CA ALA A 98 19.77 3.16 15.60
C ALA A 98 20.16 3.46 17.07
N LEU A 99 19.21 3.90 17.91
CA LEU A 99 19.41 4.20 19.31
C LEU A 99 18.74 3.12 20.17
N SER A 100 19.53 2.13 20.57
CA SER A 100 19.15 1.09 21.53
C SER A 100 19.04 1.67 22.95
N THR A 101 17.96 2.40 23.23
CA THR A 101 17.70 2.85 24.60
C THR A 101 16.79 1.84 25.30
N THR A 102 17.31 1.25 26.36
CA THR A 102 16.63 0.29 27.27
C THR A 102 15.44 0.88 28.03
N THR A 103 15.13 2.16 27.79
CA THR A 103 14.00 2.90 28.35
C THR A 103 13.61 3.98 27.35
N GLY A 104 12.52 3.78 26.61
CA GLY A 104 11.82 4.85 25.90
C GLY A 104 12.36 5.26 24.54
N GLY A 105 12.55 4.31 23.61
CA GLY A 105 12.79 4.56 22.18
C GLY A 105 11.60 5.17 21.41
N CYS A 106 10.77 5.96 22.09
CA CYS A 106 9.60 6.62 21.53
C CYS A 106 10.00 7.58 20.41
N ASN A 107 9.21 7.60 19.34
CA ASN A 107 9.37 8.40 18.13
C ASN A 107 10.58 8.00 17.27
N GLN A 108 11.09 6.77 17.42
CA GLN A 108 12.27 6.31 16.69
C GLN A 108 12.09 4.96 16.02
N GLN A 109 10.90 4.38 16.07
CA GLN A 109 10.62 3.09 15.46
C GLN A 109 9.38 3.18 14.60
N PHE A 110 9.26 2.27 13.65
CA PHE A 110 8.06 2.12 12.85
C PHE A 110 7.60 0.67 12.97
N ALA A 111 6.60 0.44 13.83
CA ALA A 111 6.17 -0.90 14.20
C ALA A 111 4.65 -1.02 14.16
N LEU A 112 4.15 -2.05 13.49
CA LEU A 112 2.72 -2.31 13.33
C LEU A 112 2.28 -3.39 14.31
N SER A 113 1.15 -3.21 14.98
CA SER A 113 0.50 -4.30 15.73
C SER A 113 -1.02 -4.29 15.58
N VAL A 114 -1.64 -5.36 16.07
CA VAL A 114 -3.10 -5.52 16.11
C VAL A 114 -3.50 -5.81 17.55
N ILE A 115 -4.23 -4.89 18.17
CA ILE A 115 -4.73 -5.02 19.56
C ILE A 115 -5.91 -6.00 19.58
N ASP A 116 -6.85 -5.81 18.67
CA ASP A 116 -8.02 -6.66 18.50
C ASP A 116 -8.44 -6.77 17.02
N ALA A 117 -9.57 -7.44 16.73
CA ALA A 117 -10.05 -7.64 15.36
C ALA A 117 -10.38 -6.36 14.58
N SER A 118 -10.38 -5.20 15.24
CA SER A 118 -10.80 -3.90 14.71
C SER A 118 -9.82 -2.75 14.95
N HIS A 119 -8.92 -2.86 15.94
CA HIS A 119 -7.98 -1.82 16.31
C HIS A 119 -6.54 -2.19 15.93
N VAL A 120 -5.91 -1.27 15.22
CA VAL A 120 -4.53 -1.37 14.77
C VAL A 120 -3.75 -0.16 15.27
N PRO A 121 -2.83 -0.31 16.23
CA PRO A 121 -1.87 0.74 16.55
C PRO A 121 -0.62 0.61 15.68
N LEU A 122 -0.06 1.76 15.33
CA LEU A 122 1.32 1.87 14.90
C LEU A 122 2.17 2.33 16.08
N TYR A 123 2.94 1.39 16.60
CA TYR A 123 3.94 1.59 17.62
C TYR A 123 5.21 2.27 17.10
N GLY A 124 5.91 2.91 18.03
CA GLY A 124 7.06 3.74 17.73
C GLY A 124 6.87 5.20 18.10
N MET A 125 5.80 5.54 18.84
CA MET A 125 5.61 6.81 19.53
C MET A 125 5.19 6.57 20.98
N CYS A 126 5.60 7.46 21.90
CA CYS A 126 5.22 7.37 23.32
C CYS A 126 3.72 7.62 23.50
N ASP A 127 3.10 6.99 24.50
CA ASP A 127 1.70 7.22 24.90
C ASP A 127 1.36 8.70 25.16
N ALA A 128 2.37 9.50 25.54
CA ALA A 128 2.23 10.96 25.68
C ALA A 128 1.94 11.69 24.35
N TYR A 129 2.15 11.04 23.21
CA TYR A 129 1.92 11.53 21.86
C TYR A 129 0.82 10.70 21.19
N ASP A 130 -0.31 10.68 21.89
CA ASP A 130 -1.51 9.94 21.55
C ASP A 130 -1.91 10.15 20.10
N ASN A 131 -1.75 9.10 19.31
CA ASN A 131 -2.44 8.98 18.06
C ASN A 131 -3.26 7.71 18.23
N ASN A 132 -4.48 7.91 18.72
CA ASN A 132 -5.52 6.89 18.88
C ASN A 132 -5.41 5.79 17.80
N ASP A 133 -5.74 4.56 18.19
CA ASP A 133 -5.74 3.41 17.30
C ASP A 133 -6.50 3.67 16.00
N ILE A 134 -6.02 3.09 14.90
CA ILE A 134 -6.74 3.12 13.63
C ILE A 134 -7.74 1.98 13.62
N TYR A 135 -9.02 2.33 13.48
CA TYR A 135 -10.12 1.39 13.35
C TYR A 135 -10.23 0.90 11.92
N VAL A 136 -9.82 -0.33 11.62
CA VAL A 136 -9.77 -0.87 10.25
C VAL A 136 -11.09 -1.55 9.80
N GLY A 137 -12.12 -1.53 10.64
CA GLY A 137 -13.44 -2.14 10.39
C GLY A 137 -13.81 -3.21 11.43
N GLN A 138 -15.06 -3.65 11.45
CA GLN A 138 -15.50 -4.67 12.42
C GLN A 138 -15.11 -6.09 11.98
N SER A 139 -14.37 -6.79 12.85
CA SER A 139 -14.28 -8.25 12.93
C SER A 139 -13.58 -8.98 11.78
N THR A 140 -12.55 -8.41 11.18
CA THR A 140 -11.91 -9.02 9.99
C THR A 140 -10.71 -9.89 10.31
N LEU A 141 -9.91 -9.61 11.33
CA LEU A 141 -8.57 -10.22 11.44
C LEU A 141 -8.52 -11.55 12.22
N TYR A 142 -9.55 -11.86 13.01
CA TYR A 142 -9.62 -13.07 13.86
C TYR A 142 -10.55 -14.14 13.29
N ASP A 143 -10.64 -14.24 11.97
CA ASP A 143 -11.46 -15.23 11.25
C ASP A 143 -10.68 -16.51 10.87
N GLY A 144 -9.36 -16.53 11.14
CA GLY A 144 -8.47 -17.64 10.81
C GLY A 144 -7.96 -17.64 9.37
N ALA A 145 -8.31 -16.63 8.56
CA ALA A 145 -7.78 -16.41 7.23
C ALA A 145 -6.49 -15.58 7.27
N PHE A 146 -5.80 -15.55 6.14
CA PHE A 146 -4.72 -14.59 5.92
C PHE A 146 -5.31 -13.29 5.35
N HIS A 147 -4.75 -12.17 5.81
CA HIS A 147 -5.08 -10.84 5.37
C HIS A 147 -3.84 -10.08 4.95
N GLN A 148 -4.04 -9.16 4.01
CA GLN A 148 -3.05 -8.16 3.67
C GLN A 148 -3.29 -6.96 4.54
N MET A 149 -2.26 -6.50 5.22
CA MET A 149 -2.29 -5.20 5.85
C MET A 149 -1.10 -4.38 5.39
N CYS A 150 -1.38 -3.18 4.90
CA CYS A 150 -0.34 -2.21 4.61
C CYS A 150 -0.50 -1.00 5.50
N VAL A 151 0.61 -0.47 6.00
CA VAL A 151 0.67 0.81 6.68
C VAL A 151 1.59 1.73 5.92
N THR A 152 1.18 2.99 5.77
CA THR A 152 1.94 4.03 5.07
C THR A 152 1.98 5.29 5.92
N TYR A 153 3.15 5.88 6.05
CA TYR A 153 3.32 7.21 6.63
C TYR A 153 3.88 8.14 5.56
N ASN A 154 3.18 9.25 5.34
CA ASN A 154 3.61 10.33 4.46
C ASN A 154 4.06 11.52 5.30
N ASN A 155 5.34 11.86 5.22
CA ASN A 155 5.94 12.93 6.02
C ASN A 155 5.57 14.34 5.54
N ILE A 156 5.12 14.51 4.29
CA ILE A 156 4.77 15.82 3.71
C ILE A 156 3.48 16.35 4.33
N ASN A 157 2.49 15.49 4.47
CA ASN A 157 1.17 15.83 5.02
C ASN A 157 0.93 15.20 6.40
N VAL A 158 1.94 14.51 6.96
CA VAL A 158 1.91 13.89 8.28
C VAL A 158 0.76 12.87 8.39
N GLN A 159 0.41 12.23 7.27
CA GLN A 159 -0.70 11.29 7.22
C GLN A 159 -0.22 9.86 7.44
N LEU A 160 -0.87 9.17 8.38
CA LEU A 160 -0.72 7.73 8.61
C LEU A 160 -1.98 7.04 8.10
N CYS A 161 -1.84 6.08 7.19
CA CYS A 161 -2.96 5.28 6.70
C CYS A 161 -2.69 3.78 6.86
N VAL A 162 -3.75 3.05 7.18
CA VAL A 162 -3.78 1.58 7.16
C VAL A 162 -4.74 1.12 6.08
N TYR A 163 -4.28 0.16 5.29
CA TYR A 163 -5.05 -0.56 4.27
C TYR A 163 -5.23 -1.99 4.76
N LEU A 164 -6.46 -2.48 4.74
CA LEU A 164 -6.78 -3.87 5.03
C LEU A 164 -7.39 -4.51 3.78
N ASP A 165 -6.73 -5.53 3.26
CA ASP A 165 -7.06 -6.22 2.02
C ASP A 165 -7.31 -5.21 0.88
N LEU A 166 -8.52 -5.24 0.30
CA LEU A 166 -8.97 -4.33 -0.76
C LEU A 166 -10.02 -3.33 -0.26
N LEU A 167 -10.16 -3.18 1.06
CA LEU A 167 -11.06 -2.21 1.68
C LEU A 167 -10.52 -0.78 1.56
N SER A 168 -11.41 0.20 1.78
CA SER A 168 -11.00 1.61 1.80
C SER A 168 -10.04 1.90 2.95
N PRO A 169 -8.96 2.66 2.72
CA PRO A 169 -7.98 2.95 3.75
C PRO A 169 -8.56 3.78 4.88
N GLN A 170 -8.03 3.55 6.07
CA GLN A 170 -8.32 4.32 7.27
C GLN A 170 -7.11 5.17 7.58
N CYS A 171 -7.31 6.48 7.66
CA CYS A 171 -6.23 7.45 7.75
C CYS A 171 -6.46 8.43 8.90
N LEU A 172 -5.37 8.83 9.54
CA LEU A 172 -5.34 9.94 10.49
C LEU A 172 -4.18 10.88 10.17
N THR A 173 -4.33 12.15 10.54
CA THR A 173 -3.23 13.13 10.49
C THR A 173 -2.56 13.13 11.85
N ARG A 174 -1.23 12.96 11.90
CA ARG A 174 -0.50 12.94 13.18
C ARG A 174 -0.30 14.36 13.70
N THR A 175 -0.37 14.52 15.01
CA THR A 175 -0.17 15.80 15.70
C THR A 175 1.28 16.00 16.19
N ASN A 176 2.08 14.93 16.29
CA ASN A 176 3.52 14.95 16.56
C ASN A 176 4.19 13.95 15.62
N ALA A 177 5.02 14.43 14.69
CA ALA A 177 5.23 13.76 13.41
C ALA A 177 6.45 12.84 13.30
N ALA A 178 7.46 12.97 14.15
CA ALA A 178 8.75 12.38 13.78
C ALA A 178 8.82 10.86 14.07
N TYR A 179 8.71 10.02 13.03
CA TYR A 179 9.23 8.65 13.09
C TYR A 179 10.71 8.70 12.76
N ASN A 180 11.57 9.03 13.72
CA ASN A 180 13.01 9.11 13.52
C ASN A 180 13.66 7.71 13.52
N THR A 181 13.20 6.86 12.61
CA THR A 181 13.75 5.52 12.41
C THR A 181 15.23 5.56 12.08
N GLY A 182 15.97 4.54 12.48
CA GLY A 182 17.36 4.35 12.10
C GLY A 182 17.51 3.27 11.03
N LEU A 183 18.70 3.16 10.47
CA LEU A 183 19.10 1.98 9.69
C LEU A 183 19.43 0.87 10.66
N ASP A 184 18.79 -0.30 10.51
CA ASP A 184 19.01 -1.43 11.40
C ASP A 184 18.25 -2.70 10.92
N ASP A 185 18.10 -3.64 11.84
CA ASP A 185 17.33 -4.86 11.73
C ASP A 185 15.84 -4.61 11.47
N VAL A 186 15.26 -5.51 10.69
CA VAL A 186 13.80 -5.67 10.59
C VAL A 186 13.40 -6.87 11.43
N ARG A 187 12.44 -6.68 12.33
CA ARG A 187 11.93 -7.74 13.20
C ARG A 187 10.50 -8.06 12.85
N ILE A 188 10.18 -9.34 12.86
CA ILE A 188 8.87 -9.88 12.49
C ILE A 188 8.29 -10.59 13.69
N GLY A 189 7.09 -10.19 14.07
CA GLY A 189 6.41 -10.82 15.19
C GLY A 189 6.95 -10.44 16.56
N TRP A 190 7.86 -9.48 16.69
CA TRP A 190 8.34 -9.03 17.99
C TRP A 190 8.97 -7.65 17.97
N TRP A 191 9.01 -7.04 19.14
CA TRP A 191 9.64 -5.76 19.43
C TRP A 191 10.49 -5.89 20.70
N PRO A 192 11.80 -5.55 20.66
CA PRO A 192 12.65 -5.61 21.83
C PRO A 192 12.21 -4.73 23.00
N ASP A 193 11.62 -3.55 22.75
CA ASP A 193 11.19 -2.68 23.84
C ASP A 193 10.02 -3.32 24.60
N LEU A 194 10.23 -3.52 25.89
CA LEU A 194 9.35 -4.28 26.79
C LEU A 194 9.13 -5.74 26.37
N ASN A 195 9.95 -6.28 25.46
CA ASN A 195 9.89 -7.65 24.95
C ASN A 195 8.47 -8.08 24.51
N ARG A 196 7.80 -7.20 23.75
CA ARG A 196 6.47 -7.50 23.20
C ARG A 196 6.62 -8.41 22.00
N GLN A 197 5.84 -9.49 21.97
CA GLN A 197 5.99 -10.51 20.95
C GLN A 197 4.65 -11.12 20.58
N PHE A 198 4.56 -11.48 19.31
CA PHE A 198 3.55 -12.36 18.77
C PHE A 198 3.74 -13.74 19.39
N VAL A 199 2.69 -14.25 20.03
CA VAL A 199 2.74 -15.56 20.69
C VAL A 199 2.61 -16.64 19.61
N SER A 200 3.69 -17.37 19.37
CA SER A 200 3.77 -18.42 18.35
C SER A 200 2.82 -19.60 18.61
N THR A 201 2.46 -19.85 19.87
CA THR A 201 1.51 -20.90 20.25
C THR A 201 0.05 -20.53 20.00
N GLY A 202 -0.26 -19.25 19.71
CA GLY A 202 -1.62 -18.77 19.43
C GLY A 202 -2.12 -19.08 18.02
N GLY A 203 -1.27 -19.64 17.14
CA GLY A 203 -1.65 -20.07 15.79
C GLY A 203 -1.65 -18.97 14.73
N GLY A 204 -1.34 -17.73 15.10
CA GLY A 204 -1.11 -16.68 14.12
C GLY A 204 0.24 -16.86 13.40
N LEU A 205 0.39 -16.23 12.24
CA LEU A 205 1.52 -16.47 11.33
C LEU A 205 1.76 -15.27 10.41
N ILE A 206 3.03 -14.88 10.22
CA ILE A 206 3.42 -13.89 9.21
C ILE A 206 4.15 -14.65 8.10
N GLN A 207 3.59 -14.59 6.90
CA GLN A 207 4.11 -15.31 5.75
C GLN A 207 5.01 -14.43 4.90
N LEU A 208 4.64 -13.16 4.74
CA LEU A 208 5.37 -12.21 3.89
C LEU A 208 5.34 -10.81 4.51
N LEU A 209 6.41 -10.07 4.28
CA LEU A 209 6.56 -8.65 4.63
C LEU A 209 7.38 -7.96 3.54
N SER A 210 6.91 -6.80 3.10
CA SER A 210 7.59 -5.93 2.14
C SER A 210 7.68 -4.52 2.70
N LEU A 211 8.84 -3.88 2.56
CA LEU A 211 9.10 -2.52 3.02
C LEU A 211 9.37 -1.58 1.84
N PHE A 212 8.87 -0.36 1.96
CA PHE A 212 8.94 0.69 0.95
C PHE A 212 9.49 1.97 1.58
N ASP A 213 10.39 2.65 0.88
CA ASP A 213 11.01 3.92 1.25
C ASP A 213 10.16 5.14 0.82
N THR A 214 8.87 4.89 0.64
CA THR A 214 7.89 5.87 0.18
C THR A 214 6.52 5.56 0.79
N ALA A 215 5.63 6.54 0.73
CA ALA A 215 4.24 6.37 1.13
C ALA A 215 3.44 5.77 -0.03
N ILE A 216 3.10 4.49 0.05
CA ILE A 216 2.34 3.80 -1.00
C ILE A 216 0.85 4.19 -0.98
N ASN A 217 0.15 3.94 -2.08
CA ASN A 217 -1.27 4.25 -2.25
C ASN A 217 -2.11 3.00 -2.59
N GLN A 218 -3.43 3.17 -2.74
CA GLN A 218 -4.37 2.06 -3.01
C GLN A 218 -4.00 1.25 -4.25
N THR A 219 -3.61 1.91 -5.35
CA THR A 219 -3.20 1.22 -6.58
C THR A 219 -2.06 0.24 -6.31
N CYS A 220 -1.13 0.67 -5.46
CA CYS A 220 0.00 -0.13 -5.05
C CYS A 220 -0.38 -1.30 -4.15
N VAL A 221 -1.23 -1.05 -3.16
CA VAL A 221 -1.75 -2.08 -2.25
C VAL A 221 -2.47 -3.18 -3.04
N THR A 222 -3.31 -2.80 -3.99
CA THR A 222 -4.00 -3.75 -4.88
C THR A 222 -3.01 -4.56 -5.73
N TYR A 223 -1.96 -3.91 -6.26
CA TYR A 223 -0.92 -4.62 -7.02
C TYR A 223 -0.22 -5.67 -6.15
N GLN A 224 0.16 -5.31 -4.91
CA GLN A 224 0.79 -6.23 -3.96
C GLN A 224 -0.13 -7.40 -3.63
N TYR A 225 -1.42 -7.15 -3.39
CA TYR A 225 -2.44 -8.18 -3.12
C TYR A 225 -2.47 -9.24 -4.22
N GLN A 226 -2.57 -8.78 -5.46
CA GLN A 226 -2.80 -9.65 -6.62
C GLN A 226 -1.56 -10.43 -7.05
N ASN A 227 -0.36 -9.86 -6.90
CA ASN A 227 0.84 -10.41 -7.51
C ASN A 227 1.80 -11.06 -6.50
N ASN A 228 1.77 -10.63 -5.23
CA ASN A 228 2.76 -11.06 -4.25
C ASN A 228 2.15 -11.83 -3.06
N PHE A 229 0.83 -11.73 -2.83
CA PHE A 229 0.20 -12.35 -1.66
C PHE A 229 -0.85 -13.43 -2.00
N MET A 230 -1.58 -13.30 -3.11
CA MET A 230 -2.48 -14.36 -3.61
C MET A 230 -1.90 -15.24 -4.74
N GLY A 231 -0.67 -14.94 -5.18
CA GLY A 231 0.00 -15.63 -6.28
C GLY A 231 0.60 -16.98 -5.92
#